data_AF-A0AAD8FV89-F1
#
_entry.id   AF-A0AAD8FV89-F1
#
_cell.length_a   1.000
_cell.length_b   1.000
_cell.length_c   1.000
_cell.angle_alpha   90.00
_cell.angle_beta   90.00
_cell.angle_gamma   90.00
#
_symmetry.space_group_name_H-M   'P 1'
#
loop_
_entity.id
_entity.type
_entity.pdbx_description
1 polymer ?
#
loop_
_entity_poly.entity_id
_entity_poly.type
_entity_poly.pdbx_seq_one_letter_code
_entity_poly.pdbx_strand_id
1 'polypeptide(L)'
;MPDPAADLPFFYGSISRQEAEEQLKLAGMADGLFLLRQCLRSLGGYVLTVVYDVRIHHYPIERQLNGTFAIAGGKAHCGPEELCEFYSKDPDGLVCTLRKPCLRQSGTVPRAGVFDSLRDNMLREYVRQTWNLEGDAVEQAIISQAPQLEKLIATTAHEKMPWYHGSITREEGERRLYSGMQPDGRIRDRKEAGTFALSMMYGKSVYHYQIILDKSGKYSMPEGTKFDTVWQLVEYLKIKPDGLIHSLKEPCTNPNHTAVIPTPDVPTYKRPAGHNGYTPPPKAPDVPSGQRPLLPMDTSVYESPYSDPEELKDKKLFLKREQLMIDEVELGSGNFGCVKKGVYKMRRKQIDVAIKVLKSENEKGAKEEMMKEAEIMHKLDNPYIVRMIGVCEAENLMLVMEMASGGPLNKFLSSKKDQISVENVVELMHQVSMGMLYLEQKNFVHRDLAARNVLLVNQHYAKISDFGLSKALGANDNYYKARSAGKWPLKWYAPECINFHKFSSKSDVWSFGVTMWEAFTYGQKPYRKMKGPEVMQFIEAGNRMERPSVCPEEMFTVMTDCWIFKYEDRPGFVDVEARMRSYHYSISQKTTTEAESSEAAPT
;
A
#
# COMPACT_ATOMS: atom_id res chain seq x y z
N MET A 1 7.94 0.47 8.05
CA MET A 1 6.94 1.48 8.45
C MET A 1 7.34 2.05 9.80
N PRO A 2 7.52 3.38 9.97
CA PRO A 2 7.98 3.92 11.25
C PRO A 2 6.96 3.68 12.36
N ASP A 3 7.44 3.51 13.58
CA ASP A 3 6.63 3.43 14.80
C ASP A 3 5.74 4.69 14.90
N PRO A 4 4.43 4.60 15.26
CA PRO A 4 3.56 5.77 15.30
C PRO A 4 3.98 6.80 16.37
N ALA A 5 4.88 6.45 17.29
CA ALA A 5 5.51 7.39 18.22
C ALA A 5 6.84 7.96 17.72
N ALA A 6 7.34 7.56 16.54
CA ALA A 6 8.69 7.90 16.07
C ALA A 6 8.94 9.42 15.99
N ASP A 7 7.93 10.16 15.57
CA ASP A 7 7.99 11.62 15.41
C ASP A 7 7.82 12.37 16.74
N LEU A 8 7.32 11.71 17.79
CA LEU A 8 7.14 12.34 19.10
C LEU A 8 8.51 12.63 19.72
N PRO A 9 8.85 13.88 20.07
CA PRO A 9 10.20 14.25 20.51
C PRO A 9 10.58 13.70 21.90
N PHE A 10 9.62 13.13 22.64
CA PHE A 10 9.80 12.50 23.96
C PHE A 10 9.73 10.97 23.93
N PHE A 11 9.72 10.36 22.73
CA PHE A 11 9.72 8.91 22.54
C PHE A 11 11.14 8.34 22.34
N TYR A 12 11.65 7.54 23.27
CA TYR A 12 13.06 7.10 23.21
C TYR A 12 13.29 5.79 22.44
N GLY A 13 12.24 5.13 21.94
CA GLY A 13 12.36 3.80 21.33
C GLY A 13 12.60 2.71 22.38
N SER A 14 13.36 1.68 22.01
CA SER A 14 13.67 0.49 22.82
C SER A 14 14.78 0.72 23.86
N ILE A 15 14.57 1.66 24.77
CA ILE A 15 15.44 1.85 25.94
C ILE A 15 14.98 1.00 27.14
N SER A 16 15.93 0.60 27.98
CA SER A 16 15.65 -0.13 29.21
C SER A 16 14.97 0.74 30.26
N ARG A 17 14.39 0.09 31.28
CA ARG A 17 13.82 0.77 32.44
C ARG A 17 14.84 1.68 33.13
N GLN A 18 16.07 1.20 33.29
CA GLN A 18 17.14 1.93 33.97
C GLN A 18 17.55 3.18 33.17
N GLU A 19 17.73 3.05 31.85
CA GLU A 19 18.07 4.19 31.00
C GLU A 19 16.96 5.25 31.01
N ALA A 20 15.69 4.84 31.01
CA ALA A 20 14.56 5.77 31.14
C ALA A 20 14.60 6.54 32.47
N GLU A 21 14.90 5.84 33.57
CA GLU A 21 15.05 6.45 34.88
C GLU A 21 16.24 7.43 34.92
N GLU A 22 17.35 7.11 34.25
CA GLU A 22 18.50 8.00 34.10
C GLU A 22 18.17 9.27 33.32
N GLN A 23 17.42 9.16 32.21
CA GLN A 23 16.97 10.34 31.45
C GLN A 23 16.11 11.28 32.30
N LEU A 24 15.16 10.74 33.08
CA LEU A 24 14.31 11.54 33.97
C LEU A 24 15.09 12.18 35.13
N LYS A 25 16.10 11.47 35.66
CA LYS A 25 17.03 12.01 36.66
C LYS A 25 17.82 13.20 36.12
N LEU A 26 18.37 13.07 34.91
CA LEU A 26 19.10 14.16 34.24
C LEU A 26 18.20 15.35 33.91
N ALA A 27 16.91 15.11 33.63
CA ALA A 27 15.93 16.14 33.33
C ALA A 27 15.31 16.82 34.57
N GLY A 28 15.75 16.45 35.79
CA GLY A 28 15.50 17.20 37.02
C GLY A 28 14.36 16.70 37.91
N MET A 29 13.76 15.53 37.62
CA MET A 29 12.82 14.84 38.53
C MET A 29 11.61 15.68 39.00
N ALA A 30 11.14 16.64 38.20
CA ALA A 30 9.97 17.44 38.55
C ALA A 30 8.67 16.61 38.45
N ASP A 31 7.68 16.90 39.30
CA ASP A 31 6.38 16.24 39.24
C ASP A 31 5.69 16.45 37.89
N GLY A 32 5.19 15.36 37.31
CA GLY A 32 4.58 15.35 35.98
C GLY A 32 5.61 15.39 34.84
N LEU A 33 6.91 15.28 35.11
CA LEU A 33 7.92 15.01 34.09
C LEU A 33 7.75 13.59 33.56
N PHE A 34 7.72 13.41 32.24
CA PHE A 34 7.48 12.10 31.66
C PHE A 34 8.25 11.84 30.37
N LEU A 35 8.39 10.56 30.00
CA LEU A 35 8.83 10.14 28.67
C LEU A 35 8.05 8.90 28.22
N LEU A 36 8.11 8.63 26.92
CA LEU A 36 7.54 7.44 26.31
C LEU A 36 8.69 6.54 25.80
N ARG A 37 8.53 5.23 25.97
CA ARG A 37 9.46 4.22 25.43
C ARG A 37 8.71 2.99 24.97
N GLN A 38 9.35 2.16 24.14
CA GLN A 38 8.75 0.91 23.67
C GLN A 38 8.70 -0.13 24.79
N CYS A 39 7.68 -0.98 24.79
CA CYS A 39 7.60 -2.11 25.69
C CYS A 39 8.48 -3.26 25.17
N LEU A 40 9.52 -3.62 25.92
CA LEU A 40 10.42 -4.73 25.55
C LEU A 40 9.78 -6.12 25.66
N ARG A 41 8.56 -6.21 26.21
CA ARG A 41 7.83 -7.46 26.46
C ARG A 41 6.46 -7.54 25.75
N SER A 42 6.12 -6.53 24.95
CA SER A 42 4.84 -6.46 24.23
C SER A 42 5.06 -5.76 22.90
N LEU A 43 4.85 -6.49 21.80
CA LEU A 43 5.01 -5.93 20.47
C LEU A 43 3.97 -4.83 20.22
N GLY A 44 4.43 -3.67 19.73
CA GLY A 44 3.59 -2.51 19.49
C GLY A 44 3.08 -1.80 20.76
N GLY A 45 3.40 -2.31 21.95
CA GLY A 45 3.08 -1.66 23.21
C GLY A 45 4.13 -0.62 23.61
N TYR A 46 3.76 0.28 24.51
CA TYR A 46 4.63 1.31 25.05
C TYR A 46 4.72 1.22 26.58
N VAL A 47 5.60 2.01 27.17
CA VAL A 47 5.61 2.29 28.60
C VAL A 47 5.72 3.80 28.80
N LEU A 48 4.70 4.37 29.43
CA LEU A 48 4.70 5.75 29.90
C LEU A 48 5.44 5.79 31.24
N THR A 49 6.52 6.57 31.30
CA THR A 49 7.34 6.69 32.52
C THR A 49 7.18 8.10 33.08
N VAL A 50 6.70 8.23 34.32
CA VAL A 50 6.29 9.51 34.93
C VAL A 50 6.98 9.71 36.28
N VAL A 51 7.41 10.94 36.57
CA VAL A 51 7.93 11.33 37.87
C VAL A 51 6.82 11.95 38.73
N TYR A 52 6.71 11.50 39.97
CA TYR A 52 5.84 12.08 40.98
C TYR A 52 6.42 11.84 42.37
N ASP A 53 6.46 12.87 43.22
CA ASP A 53 7.01 12.82 44.59
C ASP A 53 8.45 12.25 44.60
N VAL A 54 9.27 12.70 43.64
CA VAL A 54 10.67 12.27 43.45
C VAL A 54 10.81 10.75 43.20
N ARG A 55 9.71 10.07 42.87
CA ARG A 55 9.67 8.66 42.49
C ARG A 55 9.31 8.50 41.02
N ILE A 56 9.76 7.41 40.42
CA ILE A 56 9.53 7.12 38.99
C ILE A 56 8.53 5.98 38.88
N HIS A 57 7.43 6.24 38.19
CA HIS A 57 6.34 5.32 37.94
C HIS A 57 6.33 4.89 36.48
N HIS A 58 6.08 3.60 36.23
CA HIS A 58 6.10 3.01 34.89
C HIS A 58 4.73 2.40 34.61
N TYR A 59 4.04 2.92 33.59
CA TYR A 59 2.71 2.47 33.18
C TYR A 59 2.80 1.76 31.83
N PRO A 60 2.61 0.44 31.80
CA PRO A 60 2.51 -0.29 30.54
C PRO A 60 1.29 0.20 29.75
N ILE A 61 1.50 0.50 28.47
CA ILE A 61 0.46 0.81 27.50
C ILE A 61 0.37 -0.38 26.56
N GLU A 62 -0.80 -1.01 26.54
CA GLU A 62 -1.07 -2.16 25.69
C GLU A 62 -1.75 -1.72 24.40
N ARG A 63 -1.22 -2.19 23.28
CA ARG A 63 -1.91 -2.13 21.99
C ARG A 63 -3.00 -3.20 21.97
N GLN A 64 -4.23 -2.78 21.81
CA GLN A 64 -5.41 -3.62 21.68
C GLN A 64 -5.50 -4.21 20.26
N LEU A 65 -6.30 -5.27 20.08
CA LEU A 65 -6.47 -5.92 18.77
C LEU A 65 -7.03 -4.97 17.70
N ASN A 66 -7.93 -4.07 18.11
CA ASN A 66 -8.53 -3.04 17.26
C ASN A 66 -7.58 -1.88 16.88
N GLY A 67 -6.29 -1.99 17.23
CA GLY A 67 -5.25 -1.01 16.95
C GLY A 67 -5.12 0.12 17.97
N THR A 68 -6.07 0.26 18.91
CA THR A 68 -6.02 1.31 19.94
C THR A 68 -5.02 1.02 21.06
N PHE A 69 -4.71 2.02 21.87
CA PHE A 69 -3.74 1.97 22.96
C PHE A 69 -4.43 2.32 24.28
N ALA A 70 -4.20 1.50 25.32
CA ALA A 70 -4.76 1.73 26.64
C ALA A 70 -3.77 1.37 27.75
N ILE A 71 -3.81 2.12 28.85
CA ILE A 71 -3.22 1.69 30.12
C ILE A 71 -4.23 0.77 30.80
N ALA A 72 -3.77 -0.26 31.51
CA ALA A 72 -4.64 -1.26 32.13
C ALA A 72 -5.76 -0.61 32.99
N GLY A 73 -7.02 -0.85 32.62
CA GLY A 73 -8.20 -0.30 33.29
C GLY A 73 -8.59 1.13 32.88
N GLY A 74 -7.82 1.78 32.00
CA GLY A 74 -8.09 3.12 31.48
C GLY A 74 -8.78 3.12 30.11
N LYS A 75 -8.98 4.32 29.55
CA LYS A 75 -9.59 4.52 28.24
C LYS A 75 -8.67 4.10 27.09
N ALA A 76 -9.29 3.70 25.98
CA ALA A 76 -8.62 3.40 24.72
C ALA A 76 -8.43 4.66 23.88
N HIS A 77 -7.28 4.79 23.24
CA HIS A 77 -6.88 5.94 22.41
C HIS A 77 -6.38 5.47 21.04
N CYS A 78 -6.58 6.24 19.97
CA CYS A 78 -6.21 5.80 18.62
C CYS A 78 -4.68 5.82 18.38
N GLY A 79 -3.92 6.60 19.16
CA GLY A 79 -2.48 6.67 19.08
C GLY A 79 -1.77 7.05 20.39
N PRO A 80 -0.43 6.86 20.45
CA PRO A 80 0.37 7.23 21.63
C PRO A 80 0.41 8.74 21.89
N GLU A 81 0.30 9.56 20.83
CA GLU A 81 0.22 11.02 20.96
C GLU A 81 -1.07 11.45 21.66
N GLU A 82 -2.22 11.03 21.13
CA GLU A 82 -3.55 11.31 21.68
C GLU A 82 -3.70 10.79 23.11
N LEU A 83 -3.11 9.63 23.42
CA LEU A 83 -3.03 9.09 24.77
C LEU A 83 -2.28 10.06 25.70
N CYS A 84 -1.10 10.53 25.31
CA CYS A 84 -0.33 11.48 26.11
C CYS A 84 -1.05 12.84 26.26
N GLU A 85 -1.73 13.31 25.22
CA GLU A 85 -2.54 14.54 25.28
C GLU A 85 -3.71 14.41 26.26
N PHE A 86 -4.37 13.25 26.29
CA PHE A 86 -5.45 12.97 27.23
C PHE A 86 -4.94 12.99 28.68
N TYR A 87 -3.87 12.23 28.98
CA TYR A 87 -3.31 12.16 30.33
C TYR A 87 -2.61 13.45 30.79
N SER A 88 -2.38 14.39 29.88
CA SER A 88 -1.96 15.76 30.22
C SER A 88 -3.09 16.61 30.81
N LYS A 89 -4.34 16.25 30.54
CA LYS A 89 -5.53 16.98 31.00
C LYS A 89 -6.23 16.28 32.17
N ASP A 90 -6.25 14.96 32.19
CA ASP A 90 -6.94 14.14 33.18
C ASP A 90 -6.01 13.00 33.64
N PRO A 91 -5.69 12.84 34.93
CA PRO A 91 -4.83 11.76 35.37
C PRO A 91 -5.46 10.37 35.18
N ASP A 92 -6.79 10.22 35.16
CA ASP A 92 -7.53 8.96 34.92
C ASP A 92 -6.84 7.68 35.48
N GLY A 93 -6.49 7.71 36.77
CA GLY A 93 -5.82 6.60 37.48
C GLY A 93 -4.28 6.64 37.53
N LEU A 94 -3.63 7.57 36.84
CA LEU A 94 -2.20 7.87 37.00
C LEU A 94 -1.92 8.61 38.32
N VAL A 95 -0.66 8.57 38.76
CA VAL A 95 -0.19 9.28 39.97
C VAL A 95 -0.34 10.80 39.88
N CYS A 96 -0.23 11.36 38.68
CA CYS A 96 -0.48 12.78 38.39
C CYS A 96 -0.71 12.98 36.88
N THR A 97 -1.21 14.16 36.49
CA THR A 97 -1.30 14.58 35.09
C THR A 97 0.09 14.75 34.48
N LEU A 98 0.24 14.43 33.21
CA LEU A 98 1.46 14.71 32.45
C LEU A 98 1.63 16.22 32.28
N ARG A 99 2.83 16.75 32.59
CA ARG A 99 3.10 18.20 32.56
C ARG A 99 4.22 18.58 31.61
N LYS A 100 5.37 17.95 31.77
CA LYS A 100 6.58 18.29 31.02
C LYS A 100 7.13 17.06 30.30
N PRO A 101 7.18 17.04 28.97
CA PRO A 101 7.86 15.96 28.27
C PRO A 101 9.38 16.08 28.47
N CYS A 102 10.02 14.96 28.79
CA CYS A 102 11.46 14.80 28.76
C CYS A 102 11.86 14.56 27.31
N LEU A 103 12.38 15.60 26.66
CA LEU A 103 12.73 15.57 25.24
C LEU A 103 14.04 14.84 25.01
N ARG A 104 14.11 14.09 23.90
CA ARG A 104 15.36 13.56 23.38
C ARG A 104 16.35 14.69 23.08
N GLN A 105 17.65 14.36 23.11
CA GLN A 105 18.68 15.30 22.67
C GLN A 105 18.50 15.60 21.18
N SER A 106 18.71 16.86 20.80
CA SER A 106 18.54 17.31 19.41
C SER A 106 19.38 16.45 18.46
N GLY A 107 18.75 15.92 17.39
CA GLY A 107 19.40 15.06 16.40
C GLY A 107 19.50 13.57 16.78
N THR A 108 19.01 13.16 17.96
CA THR A 108 18.96 11.74 18.33
C THR A 108 17.65 11.08 17.86
N VAL A 109 17.77 9.99 17.10
CA VAL A 109 16.65 9.16 16.67
C VAL A 109 16.25 8.17 17.78
N PRO A 110 14.97 7.75 17.85
CA PRO A 110 14.56 6.68 18.75
C PRO A 110 15.44 5.44 18.58
N ARG A 111 15.77 4.76 19.69
CA ARG A 111 16.59 3.55 19.62
C ARG A 111 15.77 2.42 19.01
N ALA A 112 16.27 1.84 17.91
CA ALA A 112 15.66 0.68 17.30
C ALA A 112 15.76 -0.55 18.22
N GLY A 113 14.65 -1.27 18.36
CA GLY A 113 14.51 -2.53 19.09
C GLY A 113 14.41 -3.75 18.18
N VAL A 114 14.39 -4.92 18.82
CA VAL A 114 14.21 -6.24 18.16
C VAL A 114 12.89 -6.30 17.38
N PHE A 115 11.88 -5.54 17.81
CA PHE A 115 10.56 -5.52 17.23
C PHE A 115 10.42 -4.61 16.00
N ASP A 116 11.33 -3.64 15.83
CA ASP A 116 11.22 -2.64 14.76
C ASP A 116 11.59 -3.23 13.40
N SER A 117 12.57 -4.14 13.35
CA SER A 117 12.90 -4.89 12.14
C SER A 117 11.96 -6.09 11.91
N LEU A 118 11.32 -6.58 12.97
CA LEU A 118 10.44 -7.75 12.90
C LEU A 118 9.23 -7.52 12.01
N ARG A 119 8.56 -6.37 12.19
CA ARG A 119 7.35 -6.01 11.43
C ARG A 119 7.63 -5.92 9.94
N ASP A 120 8.65 -5.16 9.57
CA ASP A 120 9.01 -4.96 8.16
C ASP A 120 9.48 -6.27 7.51
N ASN A 121 10.19 -7.12 8.24
CA ASN A 121 10.58 -8.46 7.76
C ASN A 121 9.37 -9.38 7.56
N MET A 122 8.40 -9.37 8.49
CA MET A 122 7.18 -10.15 8.36
C MET A 122 6.35 -9.73 7.15
N LEU A 123 6.21 -8.41 6.90
CA LEU A 123 5.51 -7.89 5.73
C LEU A 123 6.18 -8.36 4.43
N ARG A 124 7.51 -8.22 4.34
CA ARG A 124 8.30 -8.69 3.18
C ARG A 124 8.15 -10.18 2.95
N GLU A 125 8.28 -10.97 4.01
CA GLU A 125 8.16 -12.43 3.92
C GLU A 125 6.75 -12.85 3.57
N TYR A 126 5.72 -12.20 4.11
CA TYR A 126 4.32 -12.51 3.81
C TYR A 126 4.02 -12.27 2.34
N VAL A 127 4.48 -11.13 1.81
CA VAL A 127 4.29 -10.79 0.40
C VAL A 127 5.02 -11.78 -0.52
N ARG A 128 6.27 -12.13 -0.19
CA ARG A 128 7.04 -13.14 -0.93
C ARG A 128 6.37 -14.50 -0.93
N GLN A 129 5.97 -15.00 0.23
CA GLN A 129 5.40 -16.35 0.35
C GLN A 129 3.99 -16.44 -0.27
N THR A 130 3.20 -15.36 -0.20
CA THR A 130 1.81 -15.36 -0.67
C THR A 130 1.69 -15.14 -2.18
N TRP A 131 2.53 -14.28 -2.77
CA TRP A 131 2.44 -13.90 -4.18
C TRP A 131 3.71 -14.21 -5.00
N ASN A 132 4.75 -14.79 -4.41
CA ASN A 132 6.02 -15.09 -5.07
C ASN A 132 6.67 -13.86 -5.74
N LEU A 133 6.50 -12.69 -5.12
CA LEU A 133 7.05 -11.42 -5.62
C LEU A 133 8.50 -11.24 -5.17
N GLU A 134 9.30 -10.54 -5.98
CA GLU A 134 10.68 -10.19 -5.67
C GLU A 134 11.01 -8.72 -6.01
N GLY A 135 12.15 -8.23 -5.51
CA GLY A 135 12.68 -6.90 -5.82
C GLY A 135 11.71 -5.75 -5.54
N ASP A 136 11.67 -4.76 -6.44
CA ASP A 136 10.84 -3.56 -6.30
C ASP A 136 9.33 -3.89 -6.23
N ALA A 137 8.87 -5.00 -6.82
CA ALA A 137 7.47 -5.39 -6.78
C ALA A 137 6.99 -5.68 -5.34
N VAL A 138 7.88 -6.21 -4.49
CA VAL A 138 7.62 -6.40 -3.05
C VAL A 138 7.53 -5.06 -2.35
N GLU A 139 8.48 -4.15 -2.60
CA GLU A 139 8.47 -2.82 -1.98
C GLU A 139 7.21 -2.03 -2.32
N GLN A 140 6.82 -2.03 -3.59
CA GLN A 140 5.61 -1.34 -4.07
C GLN A 140 4.33 -1.96 -3.49
N ALA A 141 4.32 -3.27 -3.23
CA ALA A 141 3.18 -3.96 -2.61
C ALA A 141 3.06 -3.54 -1.14
N ILE A 142 4.17 -3.57 -0.40
CA ILE A 142 4.21 -3.18 1.02
C ILE A 142 3.84 -1.72 1.18
N ILE A 143 4.43 -0.82 0.39
CA ILE A 143 4.14 0.61 0.50
C ILE A 143 2.65 0.89 0.26
N SER A 144 2.03 0.27 -0.73
CA SER A 144 0.61 0.51 -1.02
C SER A 144 -0.33 -0.18 -0.03
N GLN A 145 0.00 -1.40 0.42
CA GLN A 145 -0.96 -2.29 1.07
C GLN A 145 -0.60 -2.64 2.51
N ALA A 146 0.37 -1.94 3.13
CA ALA A 146 0.79 -2.21 4.51
C ALA A 146 -0.39 -2.33 5.50
N PRO A 147 -1.40 -1.43 5.53
CA PRO A 147 -2.53 -1.58 6.46
C PRO A 147 -3.30 -2.90 6.28
N GLN A 148 -3.59 -3.28 5.04
CA GLN A 148 -4.32 -4.50 4.70
C GLN A 148 -3.47 -5.75 4.98
N LEU A 149 -2.18 -5.71 4.64
CA LEU A 149 -1.22 -6.79 4.92
C LEU A 149 -1.04 -6.99 6.42
N GLU A 150 -0.98 -5.92 7.22
CA GLU A 150 -0.93 -6.01 8.68
C GLU A 150 -2.17 -6.70 9.26
N LYS A 151 -3.36 -6.40 8.73
CA LYS A 151 -4.61 -7.10 9.11
C LYS A 151 -4.60 -8.58 8.74
N LEU A 152 -4.07 -8.92 7.58
CA LEU A 152 -3.91 -10.33 7.16
C LEU A 152 -2.87 -11.07 8.02
N ILE A 153 -1.77 -10.40 8.36
CA ILE A 153 -0.74 -10.92 9.27
C ILE A 153 -1.33 -11.14 10.67
N ALA A 154 -2.16 -10.22 11.14
CA ALA A 154 -2.85 -10.29 12.42
C ALA A 154 -3.80 -11.48 12.56
N THR A 155 -4.37 -11.97 11.45
CA THR A 155 -5.47 -12.94 11.46
C THR A 155 -5.02 -14.34 11.06
N THR A 156 -4.70 -14.57 9.78
CA THR A 156 -4.55 -15.93 9.22
C THR A 156 -3.17 -16.21 8.63
N ALA A 157 -2.24 -15.25 8.64
CA ALA A 157 -0.97 -15.45 7.94
C ALA A 157 -0.13 -16.63 8.43
N HIS A 158 -0.25 -17.03 9.70
CA HIS A 158 0.42 -18.22 10.22
C HIS A 158 0.06 -19.49 9.45
N GLU A 159 -1.15 -19.59 8.88
CA GLU A 159 -1.60 -20.71 8.06
C GLU A 159 -0.84 -20.84 6.74
N LYS A 160 -0.29 -19.73 6.24
CA LYS A 160 0.51 -19.67 5.01
C LYS A 160 1.99 -19.95 5.26
N MET A 161 2.41 -20.13 6.51
CA MET A 161 3.82 -20.29 6.85
C MET A 161 4.28 -21.75 6.72
N PRO A 162 5.50 -22.00 6.24
CA PRO A 162 6.00 -23.36 6.01
C PRO A 162 6.16 -24.16 7.30
N TRP A 163 6.34 -23.51 8.45
CA TRP A 163 6.47 -24.11 9.76
C TRP A 163 5.14 -24.47 10.43
N TYR A 164 4.00 -24.13 9.83
CA TYR A 164 2.67 -24.41 10.36
C TYR A 164 2.08 -25.68 9.73
N HIS A 165 1.66 -26.61 10.59
CA HIS A 165 1.16 -27.93 10.18
C HIS A 165 -0.34 -28.12 10.40
N GLY A 166 -1.05 -27.09 10.89
CA GLY A 166 -2.46 -27.18 11.24
C GLY A 166 -2.75 -28.28 12.26
N SER A 167 -3.91 -28.92 12.11
CA SER A 167 -4.46 -29.91 13.04
C SER A 167 -3.87 -31.30 12.85
N ILE A 168 -2.61 -31.49 13.25
CA ILE A 168 -1.95 -32.80 13.32
C ILE A 168 -1.78 -33.27 14.77
N THR A 169 -1.70 -34.59 14.97
CA THR A 169 -1.49 -35.15 16.31
C THR A 169 -0.06 -34.91 16.82
N ARG A 170 0.15 -35.15 18.12
CA ARG A 170 1.48 -35.04 18.73
C ARG A 170 2.44 -36.06 18.13
N GLU A 171 1.98 -37.30 17.93
CA GLU A 171 2.77 -38.46 17.48
C GLU A 171 3.15 -38.35 16.01
N GLU A 172 2.18 -38.03 15.13
CA GLU A 172 2.46 -37.61 13.75
C GLU A 172 3.42 -36.43 13.73
N GLY A 173 3.33 -35.64 14.79
CA GLY A 173 4.15 -34.49 14.95
C GLY A 173 5.63 -34.75 15.17
N GLU A 174 5.91 -35.54 16.20
CA GLU A 174 7.24 -36.04 16.52
C GLU A 174 7.82 -36.80 15.32
N ARG A 175 7.02 -37.64 14.64
CA ARG A 175 7.44 -38.39 13.45
C ARG A 175 8.03 -37.49 12.36
N ARG A 176 7.39 -36.35 12.06
CA ARG A 176 7.91 -35.42 11.02
C ARG A 176 9.20 -34.72 11.43
N LEU A 177 9.41 -34.47 12.72
CA LEU A 177 10.69 -33.94 13.21
C LEU A 177 11.81 -34.97 13.10
N TYR A 178 11.49 -36.26 13.30
CA TYR A 178 12.44 -37.36 13.14
C TYR A 178 12.74 -37.73 11.67
N SER A 179 11.93 -37.28 10.70
CA SER A 179 12.13 -37.59 9.27
C SER A 179 13.02 -36.55 8.58
N GLY A 180 14.15 -36.98 7.99
CA GLY A 180 15.01 -36.16 7.13
C GLY A 180 16.17 -35.45 7.84
N MET A 181 16.53 -34.26 7.35
CA MET A 181 17.47 -33.33 8.00
C MET A 181 16.80 -32.78 9.26
N GLN A 182 17.20 -33.26 10.44
CA GLN A 182 16.66 -32.91 11.77
C GLN A 182 16.41 -31.39 11.92
N PRO A 183 15.18 -30.91 11.71
CA PRO A 183 14.88 -29.48 11.73
C PRO A 183 14.63 -29.01 13.16
N ASP A 184 14.84 -27.72 13.42
CA ASP A 184 14.77 -27.17 14.77
C ASP A 184 13.35 -27.18 15.33
N GLY A 185 12.30 -26.90 14.54
CA GLY A 185 10.93 -26.98 15.08
C GLY A 185 9.79 -26.59 14.16
N ARG A 186 8.56 -26.64 14.70
CA ARG A 186 7.29 -26.42 13.99
C ARG A 186 6.12 -26.11 14.93
N ILE A 187 5.04 -25.58 14.37
CA ILE A 187 3.79 -25.29 15.10
C ILE A 187 2.63 -26.13 14.56
N ARG A 188 1.75 -26.56 15.48
CA ARG A 188 0.50 -27.27 15.19
C ARG A 188 -0.62 -26.79 16.10
N ASP A 189 -1.85 -27.03 15.68
CA ASP A 189 -3.03 -26.81 16.52
C ASP A 189 -3.07 -27.79 17.68
N ARG A 190 -3.72 -27.37 18.77
CA ARG A 190 -4.16 -28.24 19.84
C ARG A 190 -5.68 -28.41 19.77
N LYS A 191 -6.19 -29.34 20.56
CA LYS A 191 -7.64 -29.63 20.64
C LYS A 191 -8.45 -28.45 21.17
N GLU A 192 -7.85 -27.63 22.03
CA GLU A 192 -8.45 -26.41 22.56
C GLU A 192 -8.32 -25.29 21.51
N ALA A 193 -9.45 -24.72 21.10
CA ALA A 193 -9.50 -23.65 20.10
C ALA A 193 -8.61 -22.46 20.51
N GLY A 194 -7.88 -21.91 19.54
CA GLY A 194 -6.96 -20.78 19.77
C GLY A 194 -5.68 -21.14 20.54
N THR A 195 -5.40 -22.42 20.79
CA THR A 195 -4.15 -22.84 21.42
C THR A 195 -3.29 -23.65 20.47
N PHE A 196 -1.97 -23.41 20.53
CA PHE A 196 -1.00 -24.04 19.63
C PHE A 196 0.06 -24.80 20.43
N ALA A 197 0.79 -25.69 19.76
CA ALA A 197 1.95 -26.36 20.31
C ALA A 197 3.16 -26.14 19.41
N LEU A 198 4.21 -25.51 19.96
CA LEU A 198 5.54 -25.49 19.36
C LEU A 198 6.25 -26.79 19.70
N SER A 199 6.62 -27.56 18.68
CA SER A 199 7.39 -28.79 18.83
C SER A 199 8.76 -28.59 18.21
N MET A 200 9.84 -28.79 18.97
CA MET A 200 11.20 -28.51 18.52
C MET A 200 12.17 -29.65 18.86
N MET A 201 13.19 -29.86 18.03
CA MET A 201 14.22 -30.88 18.27
C MET A 201 15.46 -30.26 18.90
N TYR A 202 15.96 -30.84 19.98
CA TYR A 202 17.26 -30.49 20.56
C TYR A 202 17.92 -31.76 21.11
N GLY A 203 19.18 -32.00 20.75
CA GLY A 203 19.91 -33.19 21.21
C GLY A 203 19.25 -34.52 20.86
N LYS A 204 18.59 -34.63 19.70
CA LYS A 204 17.78 -35.79 19.23
C LYS A 204 16.51 -36.08 20.04
N SER A 205 16.14 -35.20 20.98
CA SER A 205 14.88 -35.27 21.72
C SER A 205 13.92 -34.20 21.23
N VAL A 206 12.63 -34.52 21.17
CA VAL A 206 11.58 -33.55 20.84
C VAL A 206 11.03 -32.93 22.12
N TYR A 207 11.02 -31.60 22.16
CA TYR A 207 10.45 -30.79 23.22
C TYR A 207 9.15 -30.17 22.73
N HIS A 208 8.13 -30.13 23.59
CA HIS A 208 6.84 -29.52 23.27
C HIS A 208 6.55 -28.40 24.24
N TYR A 209 6.22 -27.25 23.67
CA TYR A 209 5.85 -26.07 24.41
C TYR A 209 4.43 -25.64 24.03
N GLN A 210 3.68 -25.23 25.03
CA GLN A 210 2.32 -24.72 24.84
C GLN A 210 2.38 -23.25 24.46
N ILE A 211 1.57 -22.87 23.47
CA ILE A 211 1.28 -21.47 23.15
C ILE A 211 -0.18 -21.24 23.52
N ILE A 212 -0.42 -20.27 24.40
CA ILE A 212 -1.73 -19.94 24.93
C ILE A 212 -2.20 -18.60 24.38
N LEU A 213 -3.51 -18.52 24.12
CA LEU A 213 -4.22 -17.27 23.92
C LEU A 213 -4.71 -16.78 25.28
N ASP A 214 -4.25 -15.60 25.71
CA ASP A 214 -4.67 -15.02 26.98
C ASP A 214 -6.03 -14.29 26.85
N LYS A 215 -6.56 -13.81 27.98
CA LYS A 215 -7.84 -13.08 28.02
C LYS A 215 -7.81 -11.75 27.25
N SER A 216 -6.63 -11.21 26.95
CA SER A 216 -6.47 -10.01 26.12
C SER A 216 -6.42 -10.33 24.62
N GLY A 217 -6.53 -11.61 24.25
CA GLY A 217 -6.43 -12.05 22.87
C GLY A 217 -5.00 -12.09 22.34
N LYS A 218 -3.99 -12.10 23.21
CA LYS A 218 -2.57 -12.19 22.84
C LYS A 218 -2.03 -13.59 23.03
N TYR A 219 -1.12 -13.99 22.16
CA TYR A 219 -0.39 -15.25 22.21
C TYR A 219 0.86 -15.14 23.06
N SER A 220 1.11 -16.11 23.92
CA SER A 220 2.37 -16.23 24.64
C SER A 220 2.72 -17.67 24.96
N MET A 221 3.98 -17.88 25.29
CA MET A 221 4.42 -19.04 26.05
C MET A 221 3.99 -18.86 27.53
N PRO A 222 3.88 -19.92 28.35
CA PRO A 222 3.66 -19.77 29.79
C PRO A 222 4.73 -18.83 30.38
N GLU A 223 4.28 -17.74 31.03
CA GLU A 223 5.13 -16.68 31.61
C GLU A 223 6.04 -15.91 30.61
N GLY A 224 5.83 -16.11 29.31
CA GLY A 224 6.64 -15.51 28.25
C GLY A 224 6.16 -14.14 27.75
N THR A 225 6.90 -13.61 26.78
CA THR A 225 6.56 -12.38 26.05
C THR A 225 5.21 -12.54 25.30
N LYS A 226 4.41 -11.47 25.24
CA LYS A 226 3.08 -11.48 24.59
C LYS A 226 3.13 -10.91 23.17
N PHE A 227 2.37 -11.53 22.26
CA PHE A 227 2.32 -11.22 20.83
C PHE A 227 0.89 -11.16 20.32
N ASP A 228 0.64 -10.34 19.30
CA ASP A 228 -0.68 -10.28 18.65
C ASP A 228 -0.90 -11.53 17.76
N THR A 229 0.17 -12.14 17.25
CA THR A 229 0.08 -13.30 16.35
C THR A 229 1.07 -14.39 16.70
N VAL A 230 0.71 -15.63 16.34
CA VAL A 230 1.61 -16.79 16.44
C VAL A 230 2.88 -16.58 15.61
N TRP A 231 2.79 -15.89 14.48
CA TRP A 231 3.96 -15.65 13.64
C TRP A 231 4.94 -14.66 14.29
N GLN A 232 4.45 -13.58 14.90
CA GLN A 232 5.31 -12.66 15.67
C GLN A 232 6.05 -13.40 16.79
N LEU A 233 5.36 -14.30 17.49
CA LEU A 233 5.95 -15.17 18.52
C LEU A 233 7.07 -16.03 17.92
N VAL A 234 6.84 -16.68 16.77
CA VAL A 234 7.86 -17.52 16.10
C VAL A 234 9.10 -16.71 15.73
N GLU A 235 8.93 -15.56 15.08
CA GLU A 235 10.08 -14.76 14.64
C GLU A 235 10.86 -14.21 15.85
N TYR A 236 10.18 -13.82 16.93
CA TYR A 236 10.86 -13.45 18.17
C TYR A 236 11.66 -14.63 18.76
N LEU A 237 11.10 -15.84 18.77
CA LEU A 237 11.77 -17.05 19.29
C LEU A 237 12.97 -17.52 18.45
N LYS A 238 13.10 -17.05 17.19
CA LYS A 238 14.35 -17.22 16.42
C LYS A 238 15.48 -16.35 16.96
N ILE A 239 15.15 -15.17 17.48
CA ILE A 239 16.13 -14.19 17.97
C ILE A 239 16.45 -14.47 19.45
N LYS A 240 15.41 -14.68 20.28
CA LYS A 240 15.54 -14.85 21.72
C LYS A 240 14.75 -16.08 22.18
N PRO A 241 15.40 -17.05 22.86
CA PRO A 241 14.76 -18.32 23.17
C PRO A 241 13.64 -18.20 24.22
N ASP A 242 13.66 -17.19 25.10
CA ASP A 242 12.56 -16.87 26.04
C ASP A 242 11.91 -18.07 26.74
N GLY A 243 12.75 -18.96 27.30
CA GLY A 243 12.31 -20.19 27.98
C GLY A 243 12.37 -21.46 27.14
N LEU A 244 12.67 -21.34 25.83
CA LEU A 244 13.03 -22.49 24.99
C LEU A 244 14.40 -23.04 25.36
N ILE A 245 14.58 -24.33 25.09
CA ILE A 245 15.86 -25.03 25.28
C ILE A 245 16.96 -24.48 24.36
N HIS A 246 16.59 -23.95 23.19
CA HIS A 246 17.45 -23.27 22.24
C HIS A 246 16.57 -22.37 21.33
N SER A 247 17.14 -21.32 20.71
CA SER A 247 16.43 -20.48 19.72
C SER A 247 16.02 -21.28 18.48
N LEU A 248 14.94 -20.88 17.81
CA LEU A 248 14.51 -21.50 16.56
C LEU A 248 15.47 -21.13 15.41
N LYS A 249 15.94 -22.10 14.61
CA LYS A 249 16.66 -21.84 13.36
C LYS A 249 15.87 -22.31 12.15
N GLU A 250 16.01 -23.59 11.77
CA GLU A 250 15.43 -24.13 10.54
C GLU A 250 14.02 -24.71 10.79
N PRO A 251 13.00 -24.29 10.02
CA PRO A 251 11.66 -24.82 10.17
C PRO A 251 11.56 -26.25 9.63
N CYS A 252 10.77 -27.10 10.30
CA CYS A 252 10.27 -28.31 9.67
C CYS A 252 9.19 -27.89 8.66
N THR A 253 9.47 -28.06 7.38
CA THR A 253 8.54 -27.66 6.32
C THR A 253 7.34 -28.61 6.26
N ASN A 254 6.13 -28.05 6.25
CA ASN A 254 4.93 -28.82 6.03
C ASN A 254 4.90 -29.39 4.59
N PRO A 255 4.84 -30.72 4.39
CA PRO A 255 4.84 -31.32 3.05
C PRO A 255 3.67 -30.89 2.16
N ASN A 256 2.56 -30.44 2.77
CA ASN A 256 1.40 -29.94 2.04
C ASN A 256 1.54 -28.46 1.66
N HIS A 257 2.57 -27.75 2.15
CA HIS A 257 2.81 -26.34 1.86
C HIS A 257 3.18 -26.11 0.38
N THR A 258 3.94 -27.03 -0.21
CA THR A 258 4.28 -26.99 -1.65
C THR A 258 3.15 -27.48 -2.58
N ALA A 259 2.08 -28.06 -2.03
CA ALA A 259 0.98 -28.63 -2.81
C ALA A 259 -0.18 -27.65 -3.05
N VAL A 260 -0.10 -26.43 -2.50
CA VAL A 260 -1.13 -25.40 -2.61
C VAL A 260 -0.55 -24.22 -3.38
N ILE A 261 -0.20 -24.45 -4.66
CA ILE A 261 -0.37 -23.42 -5.69
C ILE A 261 -1.78 -23.65 -6.23
N PRO A 262 -2.85 -23.09 -5.64
CA PRO A 262 -3.97 -22.73 -6.46
C PRO A 262 -3.40 -21.57 -7.28
N THR A 263 -3.08 -21.83 -8.54
CA THR A 263 -3.44 -20.82 -9.54
C THR A 263 -4.86 -20.40 -9.14
N PRO A 264 -5.16 -19.12 -8.83
CA PRO A 264 -6.55 -18.74 -8.68
C PRO A 264 -7.24 -19.32 -9.91
N ASP A 265 -8.22 -20.18 -9.69
CA ASP A 265 -9.06 -20.67 -10.77
C ASP A 265 -9.65 -19.40 -11.38
N VAL A 266 -8.96 -18.88 -12.42
CA VAL A 266 -9.59 -18.03 -13.40
C VAL A 266 -10.81 -18.84 -13.77
N PRO A 267 -12.03 -18.31 -13.65
CA PRO A 267 -13.21 -19.03 -14.10
C PRO A 267 -12.91 -19.41 -15.54
N THR A 268 -12.60 -20.70 -15.77
CA THR A 268 -12.48 -21.21 -17.11
C THR A 268 -13.91 -21.21 -17.57
N TYR A 269 -14.31 -20.12 -18.22
CA TYR A 269 -15.51 -20.08 -19.01
C TYR A 269 -15.32 -21.14 -20.10
N LYS A 270 -15.65 -22.39 -19.78
CA LYS A 270 -15.98 -23.39 -20.79
C LYS A 270 -17.20 -22.81 -21.50
N ARG A 271 -16.94 -22.18 -22.65
CA ARG A 271 -17.98 -21.70 -23.56
C ARG A 271 -18.95 -22.86 -23.82
N PRO A 272 -20.25 -22.74 -23.48
CA PRO A 272 -21.25 -23.51 -24.17
C PRO A 272 -21.20 -23.04 -25.63
N ALA A 273 -21.04 -23.96 -26.57
CA ALA A 273 -21.27 -23.67 -27.98
C ALA A 273 -22.77 -23.39 -28.17
N GLY A 274 -23.17 -22.13 -27.95
CA GLY A 274 -24.54 -21.66 -28.13
C GLY A 274 -24.60 -20.60 -29.22
N HIS A 275 -25.34 -20.88 -30.27
CA HIS A 275 -25.72 -19.93 -31.31
C HIS A 275 -26.49 -18.76 -30.68
N ASN A 276 -25.85 -17.60 -30.54
CA ASN A 276 -26.36 -16.25 -30.78
C ASN A 276 -25.37 -15.23 -30.18
N GLY A 277 -24.71 -14.47 -31.06
CA GLY A 277 -23.61 -13.56 -30.77
C GLY A 277 -23.99 -12.30 -29.99
N TYR A 278 -24.44 -12.47 -28.75
CA TYR A 278 -24.61 -11.37 -27.80
C TYR A 278 -23.81 -11.65 -26.52
N THR A 279 -22.71 -10.92 -26.32
CA THR A 279 -21.96 -10.92 -25.07
C THR A 279 -22.24 -9.59 -24.36
N PRO A 280 -22.95 -9.59 -23.21
CA PRO A 280 -23.16 -8.35 -22.45
C PRO A 280 -21.81 -7.80 -21.94
N PRO A 281 -21.72 -6.47 -21.72
CA PRO A 281 -20.49 -5.85 -21.22
C PRO A 281 -20.09 -6.45 -19.86
N PRO A 282 -18.79 -6.65 -19.58
CA PRO A 282 -18.36 -7.20 -18.32
C PRO A 282 -18.68 -6.21 -17.20
N LYS A 283 -19.56 -6.60 -16.29
CA LYS A 283 -19.56 -6.05 -14.94
C LYS A 283 -18.29 -6.54 -14.24
N ALA A 284 -17.69 -5.69 -13.40
CA ALA A 284 -16.73 -6.16 -12.41
C ALA A 284 -17.38 -7.36 -11.68
N PRO A 285 -16.64 -8.45 -11.41
CA PRO A 285 -17.22 -9.58 -10.69
C PRO A 285 -17.76 -9.03 -9.35
N ASP A 286 -19.07 -9.19 -9.14
CA ASP A 286 -19.63 -9.04 -7.80
C ASP A 286 -18.93 -10.08 -6.93
N VAL A 287 -18.21 -9.63 -5.91
CA VAL A 287 -17.50 -10.52 -4.98
C VAL A 287 -18.56 -11.38 -4.30
N PRO A 288 -18.48 -12.72 -4.38
CA PRO A 288 -19.39 -13.59 -3.64
C PRO A 288 -19.35 -13.23 -2.15
N SER A 289 -20.52 -13.13 -1.52
CA SER A 289 -20.62 -12.85 -0.09
C SER A 289 -19.74 -13.82 0.71
N GLY A 290 -18.70 -13.30 1.37
CA GLY A 290 -17.77 -14.07 2.20
C GLY A 290 -16.31 -14.17 1.72
N GLN A 291 -15.94 -13.62 0.57
CA GLN A 291 -14.53 -13.54 0.14
C GLN A 291 -13.91 -12.17 0.44
N ARG A 292 -12.63 -12.16 0.86
CA ARG A 292 -11.87 -10.92 1.11
C ARG A 292 -11.79 -10.06 -0.16
N PRO A 293 -11.78 -8.72 -0.06
CA PRO A 293 -11.53 -7.86 -1.22
C PRO A 293 -10.24 -8.23 -1.93
N LEU A 294 -10.25 -8.19 -3.26
CA LEU A 294 -9.06 -8.46 -4.08
C LEU A 294 -8.05 -7.34 -3.88
N LEU A 295 -6.85 -7.70 -3.41
CA LEU A 295 -5.72 -6.78 -3.33
C LEU A 295 -5.09 -6.62 -4.73
N PRO A 296 -4.31 -5.56 -4.98
CA PRO A 296 -3.66 -5.38 -6.28
C PRO A 296 -2.81 -6.60 -6.70
N MET A 297 -2.10 -7.24 -5.75
CA MET A 297 -1.25 -8.42 -5.96
C MET A 297 -2.03 -9.67 -6.35
N ASP A 298 -3.33 -9.74 -6.04
CA ASP A 298 -4.20 -10.86 -6.45
C ASP A 298 -4.54 -10.81 -7.96
N THR A 299 -4.14 -9.75 -8.67
CA THR A 299 -4.44 -9.55 -10.08
C THR A 299 -3.26 -9.91 -10.99
N SER A 300 -3.56 -10.38 -12.21
CA SER A 300 -2.55 -10.78 -13.21
C SER A 300 -1.75 -9.62 -13.81
N VAL A 301 -2.14 -8.37 -13.54
CA VAL A 301 -1.51 -7.15 -14.08
C VAL A 301 -0.68 -6.41 -13.02
N TYR A 302 -0.52 -6.99 -11.82
CA TYR A 302 0.38 -6.42 -10.83
C TYR A 302 1.83 -6.50 -11.27
N GLU A 303 2.31 -7.69 -11.60
CA GLU A 303 3.60 -7.88 -12.23
C GLU A 303 3.56 -7.61 -13.73
N SER A 304 4.72 -7.22 -14.27
CA SER A 304 4.91 -7.12 -15.71
C SER A 304 4.68 -8.48 -16.37
N PRO A 305 4.04 -8.57 -17.54
CA PRO A 305 3.92 -9.85 -18.24
C PRO A 305 5.28 -10.45 -18.63
N TYR A 306 6.33 -9.64 -18.62
CA TYR A 306 7.73 -10.02 -18.84
C TYR A 306 8.52 -10.28 -17.55
N SER A 307 7.87 -10.44 -16.39
CA SER A 307 8.55 -10.88 -15.15
C SER A 307 9.04 -12.34 -15.23
N ASP A 308 8.40 -13.17 -16.07
CA ASP A 308 8.90 -14.51 -16.42
C ASP A 308 10.20 -14.36 -17.26
N PRO A 309 11.35 -14.89 -16.78
CA PRO A 309 12.62 -14.80 -17.52
C PRO A 309 12.56 -15.37 -18.93
N GLU A 310 11.69 -16.36 -19.20
CA GLU A 310 11.53 -16.92 -20.55
C GLU A 310 10.74 -16.00 -21.47
N GLU A 311 9.78 -15.23 -20.95
CA GLU A 311 9.04 -14.23 -21.73
C GLU A 311 9.89 -12.96 -21.94
N LEU A 312 10.74 -12.60 -20.96
CA LEU A 312 11.63 -11.42 -21.05
C LEU A 312 12.62 -11.52 -22.22
N LYS A 313 13.12 -12.72 -22.52
CA LYS A 313 14.03 -12.97 -23.65
C LYS A 313 13.41 -12.57 -25.00
N ASP A 314 12.09 -12.63 -25.10
CA ASP A 314 11.32 -12.30 -26.30
C ASP A 314 10.67 -10.90 -26.24
N LYS A 315 11.02 -10.08 -25.24
CA LYS A 315 10.50 -8.70 -25.11
C LYS A 315 11.00 -7.83 -26.26
N LYS A 316 10.10 -7.57 -27.22
CA LYS A 316 10.34 -6.72 -28.39
C LYS A 316 9.32 -5.59 -28.42
N LEU A 317 9.77 -4.40 -28.82
CA LEU A 317 8.87 -3.26 -29.01
C LEU A 317 7.81 -3.58 -30.07
N PHE A 318 8.21 -4.12 -31.22
CA PHE A 318 7.29 -4.46 -32.30
C PHE A 318 6.71 -5.86 -32.14
N LEU A 319 5.39 -5.92 -32.02
CA LEU A 319 4.60 -7.14 -31.86
C LEU A 319 4.08 -7.59 -33.23
N LYS A 320 4.05 -8.92 -33.45
CA LYS A 320 3.51 -9.48 -34.69
C LYS A 320 1.98 -9.40 -34.69
N ARG A 321 1.41 -8.96 -35.82
CA ARG A 321 -0.04 -8.84 -35.98
C ARG A 321 -0.77 -10.18 -35.80
N GLU A 322 -0.16 -11.30 -36.19
CA GLU A 322 -0.74 -12.64 -36.04
C GLU A 322 -0.92 -13.07 -34.57
N GLN A 323 -0.17 -12.46 -33.64
CA GLN A 323 -0.25 -12.75 -32.21
C GLN A 323 -1.32 -11.93 -31.49
N LEU A 324 -1.97 -10.99 -32.19
CA LEU A 324 -2.93 -10.07 -31.63
C LEU A 324 -4.35 -10.36 -32.11
N MET A 325 -5.22 -10.78 -31.20
CA MET A 325 -6.64 -10.95 -31.44
C MET A 325 -7.36 -9.70 -30.96
N ILE A 326 -8.05 -8.99 -31.85
CA ILE A 326 -8.73 -7.72 -31.55
C ILE A 326 -10.23 -7.97 -31.53
N ASP A 327 -10.88 -7.57 -30.45
CA ASP A 327 -12.33 -7.64 -30.32
C ASP A 327 -13.01 -6.53 -31.16
N GLU A 328 -14.25 -6.76 -31.57
CA GLU A 328 -15.04 -5.74 -32.25
C GLU A 328 -15.51 -4.65 -31.29
N VAL A 329 -15.61 -4.98 -30.00
CA VAL A 329 -16.08 -4.07 -28.95
C VAL A 329 -15.05 -2.96 -28.67
N GLU A 330 -15.48 -1.72 -28.91
CA GLU A 330 -14.75 -0.52 -28.49
C GLU A 330 -14.96 -0.26 -26.99
N LEU A 331 -13.85 -0.12 -26.26
CA LEU A 331 -13.85 0.25 -24.83
C LEU A 331 -14.02 1.77 -24.64
N GLY A 332 -13.56 2.55 -25.63
CA GLY A 332 -13.79 3.98 -25.71
C GLY A 332 -13.00 4.64 -26.83
N SER A 333 -13.29 5.89 -27.10
CA SER A 333 -12.59 6.72 -28.09
C SER A 333 -12.23 8.09 -27.51
N GLY A 334 -11.17 8.67 -28.07
CA GLY A 334 -10.65 9.97 -27.67
C GLY A 334 -9.97 10.72 -28.82
N ASN A 335 -9.24 11.77 -28.46
CA ASN A 335 -8.56 12.61 -29.44
C ASN A 335 -7.54 11.81 -30.27
N PHE A 336 -6.83 10.88 -29.64
CA PHE A 336 -5.72 10.11 -30.22
C PHE A 336 -6.13 8.85 -31.00
N GLY A 337 -7.39 8.41 -30.90
CA GLY A 337 -7.82 7.14 -31.49
C GLY A 337 -8.97 6.47 -30.75
N CYS A 338 -9.23 5.21 -31.08
CA CYS A 338 -10.14 4.34 -30.35
C CYS A 338 -9.37 3.24 -29.62
N VAL A 339 -9.92 2.77 -28.51
CA VAL A 339 -9.36 1.70 -27.69
C VAL A 339 -10.28 0.50 -27.79
N LYS A 340 -9.72 -0.64 -28.18
CA LYS A 340 -10.42 -1.91 -28.29
C LYS A 340 -9.87 -2.91 -27.30
N LYS A 341 -10.71 -3.86 -26.88
CA LYS A 341 -10.22 -5.04 -26.14
C LYS A 341 -9.50 -5.97 -27.10
N GLY A 342 -8.52 -6.72 -26.59
CA GLY A 342 -7.94 -7.82 -27.33
C GLY A 342 -7.24 -8.83 -26.44
N VAL A 343 -6.64 -9.81 -27.08
CA VAL A 343 -5.80 -10.85 -26.46
C VAL A 343 -4.47 -10.88 -27.19
N TYR A 344 -3.37 -10.83 -26.44
CA TYR A 344 -2.02 -10.99 -26.98
C TYR A 344 -1.47 -12.38 -26.63
N LYS A 345 -1.08 -13.13 -27.66
CA LYS A 345 -0.49 -14.46 -27.53
C LYS A 345 1.02 -14.38 -27.32
N MET A 346 1.45 -14.65 -26.10
CA MET A 346 2.86 -14.78 -25.71
C MET A 346 3.35 -16.22 -25.91
N ARG A 347 4.58 -16.51 -25.51
CA ARG A 347 5.19 -17.83 -25.72
C ARG A 347 4.55 -18.91 -24.87
N ARG A 348 4.29 -18.63 -23.60
CA ARG A 348 3.75 -19.59 -22.62
C ARG A 348 2.33 -19.27 -22.19
N LYS A 349 1.86 -18.04 -22.40
CA LYS A 349 0.55 -17.55 -21.95
C LYS A 349 -0.16 -16.69 -22.99
N GLN A 350 -1.44 -16.42 -22.74
CA GLN A 350 -2.21 -15.39 -23.42
C GLN A 350 -2.64 -14.37 -22.39
N ILE A 351 -2.56 -13.09 -22.74
CA ILE A 351 -2.92 -12.00 -21.82
C ILE A 351 -4.00 -11.12 -22.45
N ASP A 352 -4.95 -10.67 -21.62
CA ASP A 352 -5.90 -9.64 -22.01
C ASP A 352 -5.17 -8.30 -22.14
N VAL A 353 -5.46 -7.59 -23.22
CA VAL A 353 -4.82 -6.31 -23.56
C VAL A 353 -5.83 -5.26 -23.97
N ALA A 354 -5.48 -3.99 -23.75
CA ALA A 354 -6.14 -2.84 -24.35
C ALA A 354 -5.33 -2.37 -25.56
N ILE A 355 -5.98 -2.21 -26.71
CA ILE A 355 -5.35 -1.89 -27.98
C ILE A 355 -5.82 -0.51 -28.42
N LYS A 356 -4.94 0.49 -28.32
CA LYS A 356 -5.22 1.85 -28.81
C LYS A 356 -4.84 1.95 -30.28
N VAL A 357 -5.85 1.98 -31.13
CA VAL A 357 -5.71 2.17 -32.58
C VAL A 357 -5.58 3.67 -32.85
N LEU A 358 -4.39 4.09 -33.26
CA LEU A 358 -4.10 5.50 -33.51
C LEU A 358 -4.71 5.95 -34.83
N LYS A 359 -5.13 7.21 -34.89
CA LYS A 359 -5.59 7.82 -36.16
C LYS A 359 -4.41 7.96 -37.10
N SER A 360 -4.63 7.69 -38.38
CA SER A 360 -3.62 7.90 -39.43
C SER A 360 -3.40 9.40 -39.62
N GLU A 361 -2.34 9.95 -39.02
CA GLU A 361 -1.89 11.32 -39.28
C GLU A 361 -0.73 11.28 -40.28
N ASN A 362 -0.91 11.96 -41.42
CA ASN A 362 -0.06 11.92 -42.61
C ASN A 362 1.28 12.68 -42.48
N GLU A 363 1.78 12.96 -41.28
CA GLU A 363 3.03 13.69 -41.09
C GLU A 363 4.18 12.76 -40.69
N LYS A 364 5.13 12.53 -41.61
CA LYS A 364 6.30 11.66 -41.40
C LYS A 364 7.10 11.99 -40.13
N GLY A 365 7.17 13.27 -39.73
CA GLY A 365 7.87 13.69 -38.50
C GLY A 365 7.16 13.31 -37.20
N ALA A 366 5.82 13.24 -37.20
CA ALA A 366 5.04 12.88 -36.02
C ALA A 366 5.21 11.40 -35.64
N LYS A 367 5.37 10.52 -36.64
CA LYS A 367 5.60 9.08 -36.41
C LYS A 367 6.92 8.79 -35.71
N GLU A 368 8.02 9.47 -36.08
CA GLU A 368 9.33 9.25 -35.46
C GLU A 368 9.37 9.69 -34.00
N GLU A 369 8.81 10.86 -33.67
CA GLU A 369 8.72 11.31 -32.27
C GLU A 369 7.88 10.34 -31.42
N MET A 370 6.76 9.87 -31.98
CA MET A 370 5.89 8.90 -31.32
C MET A 370 6.57 7.56 -31.08
N MET A 371 7.36 7.07 -32.03
CA MET A 371 8.12 5.82 -31.83
C MET A 371 9.20 5.97 -30.76
N LYS A 372 9.87 7.13 -30.68
CA LYS A 372 10.82 7.43 -29.59
C LYS A 372 10.12 7.44 -28.23
N GLU A 373 8.92 7.99 -28.14
CA GLU A 373 8.11 7.93 -26.91
C GLU A 373 7.71 6.50 -26.57
N ALA A 374 7.24 5.72 -27.56
CA ALA A 374 6.87 4.32 -27.36
C ALA A 374 8.04 3.46 -26.87
N GLU A 375 9.26 3.69 -27.36
CA GLU A 375 10.47 3.02 -26.85
C GLU A 375 10.72 3.27 -25.36
N ILE A 376 10.46 4.49 -24.90
CA ILE A 376 10.65 4.87 -23.50
C ILE A 376 9.51 4.28 -22.65
N MET A 377 8.26 4.42 -23.12
CA MET A 377 7.09 3.84 -22.46
C MET A 377 7.20 2.32 -22.28
N HIS A 378 7.76 1.61 -23.25
CA HIS A 378 7.98 0.16 -23.19
C HIS A 378 9.03 -0.26 -22.13
N LYS A 379 9.89 0.68 -21.70
CA LYS A 379 10.86 0.48 -20.61
C LYS A 379 10.27 0.82 -19.23
N LEU A 380 9.18 1.56 -19.16
CA LEU A 380 8.51 1.88 -17.91
C LEU A 380 7.86 0.61 -17.36
N ASP A 381 8.17 0.32 -16.11
CA ASP A 381 7.70 -0.84 -15.36
C ASP A 381 7.43 -0.43 -13.92
N ASN A 382 6.16 -0.22 -13.61
CA ASN A 382 5.67 0.01 -12.27
C ASN A 382 4.23 -0.55 -12.18
N PRO A 383 3.80 -1.11 -11.04
CA PRO A 383 2.46 -1.65 -10.91
C PRO A 383 1.35 -0.60 -11.09
N TYR A 384 1.58 0.66 -10.68
CA TYR A 384 0.56 1.71 -10.68
C TYR A 384 0.53 2.52 -11.99
N ILE A 385 1.13 1.99 -13.05
CA ILE A 385 0.99 2.49 -14.42
C ILE A 385 0.42 1.38 -15.32
N VAL A 386 -0.33 1.77 -16.35
CA VAL A 386 -0.73 0.87 -17.44
C VAL A 386 0.51 0.65 -18.31
N ARG A 387 1.11 -0.53 -18.20
CA ARG A 387 2.35 -0.81 -18.94
C ARG A 387 2.09 -0.95 -20.44
N MET A 388 3.06 -0.49 -21.23
CA MET A 388 3.08 -0.72 -22.66
C MET A 388 3.70 -2.09 -22.97
N ILE A 389 2.87 -3.00 -23.48
CA ILE A 389 3.31 -4.33 -23.92
C ILE A 389 4.14 -4.20 -25.19
N GLY A 390 3.72 -3.35 -26.12
CA GLY A 390 4.46 -3.06 -27.34
C GLY A 390 3.61 -2.32 -28.36
N VAL A 391 4.11 -2.27 -29.57
CA VAL A 391 3.53 -1.58 -30.72
C VAL A 391 3.27 -2.60 -31.83
N CYS A 392 2.13 -2.54 -32.49
CA CYS A 392 1.85 -3.34 -33.67
C CYS A 392 1.60 -2.41 -34.86
N GLU A 393 2.39 -2.56 -35.92
CA GLU A 393 2.21 -1.83 -37.17
C GLU A 393 1.55 -2.76 -38.19
N ALA A 394 0.29 -2.45 -38.54
CA ALA A 394 -0.49 -3.21 -39.51
C ALA A 394 -1.37 -2.24 -40.32
N GLU A 395 -2.69 -2.46 -40.37
CA GLU A 395 -3.64 -1.56 -41.03
C GLU A 395 -3.60 -0.13 -40.47
N ASN A 396 -3.34 -0.01 -39.16
CA ASN A 396 -3.07 1.22 -38.44
C ASN A 396 -1.96 0.96 -37.41
N LEU A 397 -1.33 2.03 -36.91
CA LEU A 397 -0.41 1.93 -35.79
C LEU A 397 -1.21 1.68 -34.50
N MET A 398 -0.85 0.62 -33.76
CA MET A 398 -1.55 0.19 -32.56
C MET A 398 -0.61 0.16 -31.37
N LEU A 399 -1.02 0.76 -30.25
CA LEU A 399 -0.34 0.63 -28.97
C LEU A 399 -1.04 -0.48 -28.16
N VAL A 400 -0.30 -1.52 -27.81
CA VAL A 400 -0.80 -2.66 -27.02
C VAL A 400 -0.40 -2.46 -25.56
N MET A 401 -1.39 -2.43 -24.68
CA MET A 401 -1.25 -2.02 -23.29
C MET A 401 -1.91 -3.05 -22.36
N GLU A 402 -1.53 -3.03 -21.08
CA GLU A 402 -2.22 -3.80 -20.04
C GLU A 402 -3.72 -3.45 -19.99
N MET A 403 -4.54 -4.46 -19.69
CA MET A 403 -5.97 -4.28 -19.52
C MET A 403 -6.31 -3.80 -18.11
N ALA A 404 -6.99 -2.66 -18.01
CA ALA A 404 -7.61 -2.15 -16.79
C ALA A 404 -9.14 -2.05 -17.00
N SER A 405 -9.85 -3.12 -16.63
CA SER A 405 -11.25 -3.34 -17.01
C SER A 405 -12.27 -2.54 -16.19
N GLY A 406 -11.87 -1.98 -15.05
CA GLY A 406 -12.72 -1.13 -14.20
C GLY A 406 -13.00 0.25 -14.79
N GLY A 407 -12.33 0.63 -15.88
CA GLY A 407 -12.55 1.89 -16.58
C GLY A 407 -12.01 3.10 -15.80
N PRO A 408 -12.31 4.33 -16.25
CA PRO A 408 -11.72 5.54 -15.69
C PRO A 408 -12.32 5.91 -14.32
N LEU A 409 -11.45 6.38 -13.42
CA LEU A 409 -11.74 6.70 -12.02
C LEU A 409 -12.93 7.64 -11.87
N ASN A 410 -13.01 8.70 -12.68
CA ASN A 410 -14.11 9.66 -12.60
C ASN A 410 -15.49 9.04 -12.85
N LYS A 411 -15.61 8.14 -13.83
CA LYS A 411 -16.87 7.45 -14.13
C LYS A 411 -17.20 6.40 -13.08
N PHE A 412 -16.17 5.70 -12.57
CA PHE A 412 -16.35 4.74 -11.50
C PHE A 412 -16.89 5.42 -10.22
N LEU A 413 -16.22 6.46 -9.74
CA LEU A 413 -16.63 7.18 -8.54
C LEU A 413 -18.02 7.82 -8.69
N SER A 414 -18.30 8.41 -9.86
CA SER A 414 -19.62 9.01 -10.11
C SER A 414 -20.75 7.99 -10.12
N SER A 415 -20.50 6.73 -10.48
CA SER A 415 -21.53 5.68 -10.52
C SER A 415 -21.68 4.92 -9.20
N LYS A 416 -20.72 5.06 -8.27
CA LYS A 416 -20.67 4.32 -7.01
C LYS A 416 -20.49 5.21 -5.77
N LYS A 417 -20.87 6.48 -5.84
CA LYS A 417 -20.64 7.47 -4.77
C LYS A 417 -21.03 6.97 -3.36
N ASP A 418 -22.14 6.25 -3.25
CA ASP A 418 -22.66 5.78 -1.95
C ASP A 418 -22.02 4.46 -1.48
N GLN A 419 -21.19 3.81 -2.32
CA GLN A 419 -20.51 2.55 -2.02
C GLN A 419 -19.02 2.73 -1.74
N ILE A 420 -18.43 3.85 -2.17
CA ILE A 420 -16.99 4.10 -2.06
C ILE A 420 -16.71 5.05 -0.90
N SER A 421 -16.02 4.53 0.12
CA SER A 421 -15.60 5.30 1.28
C SER A 421 -14.49 6.31 0.92
N VAL A 422 -14.35 7.34 1.76
CA VAL A 422 -13.25 8.31 1.65
C VAL A 422 -11.89 7.63 1.79
N GLU A 423 -11.78 6.63 2.66
CA GLU A 423 -10.58 5.79 2.80
C GLU A 423 -10.17 5.14 1.46
N ASN A 424 -11.13 4.56 0.74
CA ASN A 424 -10.84 3.93 -0.55
C ASN A 424 -10.45 4.97 -1.62
N VAL A 425 -11.01 6.19 -1.57
CA VAL A 425 -10.53 7.30 -2.44
C VAL A 425 -9.08 7.68 -2.10
N VAL A 426 -8.72 7.76 -0.82
CA VAL A 426 -7.35 8.03 -0.36
C VAL A 426 -6.38 6.95 -0.83
N GLU A 427 -6.75 5.67 -0.68
CA GLU A 427 -5.97 4.52 -1.17
C GLU A 427 -5.67 4.62 -2.67
N LEU A 428 -6.70 4.85 -3.50
CA LEU A 428 -6.54 4.96 -4.95
C LEU A 428 -5.65 6.16 -5.33
N MET A 429 -5.80 7.30 -4.65
CA MET A 429 -4.97 8.47 -4.90
C MET A 429 -3.53 8.30 -4.39
N HIS A 430 -3.31 7.53 -3.33
CA HIS A 430 -1.98 7.13 -2.88
C HIS A 430 -1.28 6.30 -3.97
N GLN A 431 -1.95 5.30 -4.55
CA GLN A 431 -1.42 4.52 -5.67
C GLN A 431 -1.07 5.39 -6.89
N VAL A 432 -1.91 6.38 -7.23
CA VAL A 432 -1.60 7.36 -8.29
C VAL A 432 -0.35 8.17 -7.93
N SER A 433 -0.18 8.60 -6.68
CA SER A 433 1.03 9.32 -6.28
C SER A 433 2.30 8.46 -6.38
N MET A 434 2.21 7.15 -6.07
CA MET A 434 3.32 6.21 -6.24
C MET A 434 3.71 6.05 -7.72
N GLY A 435 2.73 5.90 -8.61
CA GLY A 435 2.97 5.83 -10.04
C GLY A 435 3.60 7.12 -10.59
N MET A 436 3.14 8.29 -10.13
CA MET A 436 3.72 9.57 -10.55
C MET A 436 5.13 9.83 -9.99
N LEU A 437 5.41 9.39 -8.76
CA LEU A 437 6.76 9.39 -8.20
C LEU A 437 7.71 8.55 -9.06
N TYR A 438 7.27 7.36 -9.48
CA TYR A 438 8.05 6.53 -10.38
C TYR A 438 8.33 7.24 -11.71
N LEU A 439 7.34 7.89 -12.33
CA LEU A 439 7.53 8.63 -13.57
C LEU A 439 8.49 9.81 -13.41
N GLU A 440 8.40 10.55 -12.29
CA GLU A 440 9.34 11.62 -11.94
C GLU A 440 10.78 11.09 -11.84
N GLN A 441 11.00 9.96 -11.18
CA GLN A 441 12.32 9.31 -11.07
C GLN A 441 12.86 8.83 -12.43
N LYS A 442 11.98 8.55 -13.40
CA LYS A 442 12.35 8.20 -14.77
C LYS A 442 12.48 9.42 -15.68
N ASN A 443 12.39 10.64 -15.15
CA ASN A 443 12.40 11.90 -15.91
C ASN A 443 11.35 11.90 -17.03
N PHE A 444 10.16 11.37 -16.72
CA PHE A 444 9.07 11.20 -17.68
C PHE A 444 7.87 12.06 -17.27
N VAL A 445 7.53 13.06 -18.10
CA VAL A 445 6.44 14.00 -17.81
C VAL A 445 5.16 13.50 -18.47
N HIS A 446 4.10 13.33 -17.68
CA HIS A 446 2.82 12.78 -18.13
C HIS A 446 2.07 13.76 -19.04
N ARG A 447 1.95 15.03 -18.64
CA ARG A 447 1.30 16.13 -19.39
C ARG A 447 -0.22 16.03 -19.59
N ASP A 448 -0.86 14.97 -19.08
CA ASP A 448 -2.32 14.79 -19.14
C ASP A 448 -2.85 14.01 -17.94
N LEU A 449 -2.25 14.19 -16.76
CA LEU A 449 -2.73 13.54 -15.56
C LEU A 449 -4.12 14.10 -15.19
N ALA A 450 -5.12 13.22 -15.15
CA ALA A 450 -6.51 13.54 -14.86
C ALA A 450 -7.27 12.27 -14.43
N ALA A 451 -8.41 12.41 -13.75
CA ALA A 451 -9.18 11.22 -13.32
C ALA A 451 -9.74 10.39 -14.48
N ARG A 452 -9.84 10.96 -15.69
CA ARG A 452 -10.17 10.21 -16.92
C ARG A 452 -9.04 9.27 -17.39
N ASN A 453 -7.80 9.55 -16.98
CA ASN A 453 -6.59 8.83 -17.36
C ASN A 453 -6.06 7.98 -16.20
N VAL A 454 -6.75 7.94 -15.06
CA VAL A 454 -6.55 6.92 -14.02
C VAL A 454 -7.57 5.81 -14.27
N LEU A 455 -7.10 4.61 -14.62
CA LEU A 455 -7.95 3.44 -14.88
C LEU A 455 -7.93 2.49 -13.69
N LEU A 456 -9.06 1.87 -13.41
CA LEU A 456 -9.16 0.88 -12.34
C LEU A 456 -9.01 -0.53 -12.91
N VAL A 457 -8.23 -1.37 -12.22
CA VAL A 457 -8.23 -2.83 -12.42
C VAL A 457 -9.34 -3.44 -11.56
N ASN A 458 -9.44 -2.98 -10.31
CA ASN A 458 -10.51 -3.29 -9.37
C ASN A 458 -10.74 -2.08 -8.43
N GLN A 459 -11.64 -2.20 -7.46
CA GLN A 459 -11.99 -1.12 -6.53
C GLN A 459 -10.83 -0.63 -5.65
N HIS A 460 -9.80 -1.46 -5.44
CA HIS A 460 -8.62 -1.17 -4.62
C HIS A 460 -7.34 -1.07 -5.46
N TYR A 461 -7.44 -0.95 -6.79
CA TYR A 461 -6.27 -0.92 -7.66
C TYR A 461 -6.43 0.02 -8.85
N ALA A 462 -5.74 1.17 -8.78
CA ALA A 462 -5.61 2.18 -9.82
C ALA A 462 -4.30 2.06 -10.60
N LYS A 463 -4.37 2.39 -11.89
CA LYS A 463 -3.23 2.52 -12.80
C LYS A 463 -3.33 3.81 -13.62
N ILE A 464 -2.23 4.54 -13.72
CA ILE A 464 -2.11 5.73 -14.57
C ILE A 464 -1.98 5.29 -16.03
N SER A 465 -2.71 5.94 -16.92
CA SER A 465 -2.82 5.58 -18.34
C SER A 465 -2.71 6.82 -19.24
N ASP A 466 -2.78 6.56 -20.55
CA ASP A 466 -2.79 7.56 -21.62
C ASP A 466 -1.61 8.56 -21.59
N PHE A 467 -0.44 8.00 -21.87
CA PHE A 467 0.79 8.75 -22.12
C PHE A 467 0.84 9.37 -23.53
N GLY A 468 -0.29 9.49 -24.24
CA GLY A 468 -0.35 9.97 -25.63
C GLY A 468 0.04 11.45 -25.81
N LEU A 469 0.23 12.18 -24.71
CA LEU A 469 0.81 13.52 -24.68
C LEU A 469 2.14 13.57 -23.93
N SER A 470 2.63 12.46 -23.40
CA SER A 470 3.81 12.45 -22.54
C SER A 470 5.09 12.66 -23.31
N LYS A 471 6.12 13.16 -22.62
CA LYS A 471 7.45 13.37 -23.20
C LYS A 471 8.51 12.97 -22.17
N ALA A 472 9.52 12.25 -22.64
CA ALA A 472 10.73 12.05 -21.87
C ALA A 472 11.61 13.31 -21.93
N LEU A 473 12.23 13.65 -20.79
CA LEU A 473 13.18 14.74 -20.70
C LEU A 473 14.59 14.26 -21.06
N GLY A 474 15.39 15.15 -21.66
CA GLY A 474 16.83 14.92 -21.82
C GLY A 474 17.52 14.90 -20.46
N ALA A 475 18.68 14.23 -20.36
CA ALA A 475 19.40 14.06 -19.09
C ALA A 475 19.77 15.38 -18.39
N ASN A 476 19.80 16.50 -19.12
CA ASN A 476 20.14 17.83 -18.61
C ASN A 476 18.92 18.78 -18.58
N ASP A 477 17.73 18.31 -18.95
CA ASP A 477 16.53 19.14 -19.07
C ASP A 477 15.58 18.89 -17.89
N ASN A 478 15.24 19.95 -17.15
CA ASN A 478 14.26 19.87 -16.06
C ASN A 478 12.82 20.12 -16.52
N TYR A 479 12.61 20.40 -17.81
CA TYR A 479 11.31 20.69 -18.41
C TYR A 479 11.31 20.46 -19.93
N TYR A 480 10.12 20.17 -20.47
CA TYR A 480 9.84 20.13 -21.89
C TYR A 480 9.11 21.41 -22.32
N LYS A 481 9.53 22.02 -23.42
CA LYS A 481 8.84 23.19 -24.01
C LYS A 481 8.14 22.81 -25.31
N ALA A 482 6.82 22.88 -25.33
CA ALA A 482 6.04 22.53 -26.52
C ALA A 482 6.21 23.60 -27.63
N ARG A 483 6.29 23.15 -28.90
CA ARG A 483 6.49 24.02 -30.07
C ARG A 483 5.21 24.73 -30.55
N SER A 484 4.02 24.16 -30.27
CA SER A 484 2.72 24.71 -30.68
C SER A 484 1.63 24.42 -29.64
N ALA A 485 0.62 25.29 -29.58
CA ALA A 485 -0.56 25.11 -28.73
C ALA A 485 -1.59 24.20 -29.43
N GLY A 486 -1.73 22.95 -28.95
CA GLY A 486 -2.71 21.98 -29.45
C GLY A 486 -4.07 22.10 -28.73
N LYS A 487 -4.96 21.11 -28.92
CA LYS A 487 -6.19 20.96 -28.11
C LYS A 487 -5.81 20.51 -26.70
N TRP A 488 -5.51 21.47 -25.83
CA TRP A 488 -5.03 21.20 -24.48
C TRP A 488 -6.14 21.16 -23.42
N PRO A 489 -6.06 20.24 -22.44
CA PRO A 489 -6.99 20.16 -21.32
C PRO A 489 -6.65 21.23 -20.26
N LEU A 490 -6.89 22.49 -20.60
CA LEU A 490 -6.44 23.67 -19.84
C LEU A 490 -6.79 23.65 -18.34
N LYS A 491 -7.88 22.97 -17.95
CA LYS A 491 -8.31 22.91 -16.54
C LYS A 491 -7.38 22.11 -15.62
N TRP A 492 -6.56 21.22 -16.18
CA TRP A 492 -5.57 20.44 -15.41
C TRP A 492 -4.19 21.05 -15.49
N TYR A 493 -3.95 22.00 -16.39
CA TYR A 493 -2.62 22.53 -16.64
C TYR A 493 -2.22 23.55 -15.59
N ALA A 494 -0.96 23.46 -15.17
CA ALA A 494 -0.33 24.46 -14.34
C ALA A 494 -0.21 25.79 -15.09
N PRO A 495 -0.18 26.95 -14.39
CA PRO A 495 -0.07 28.26 -15.03
C PRO A 495 1.13 28.38 -15.99
N GLU A 496 2.28 27.78 -15.63
CA GLU A 496 3.47 27.79 -16.47
C GLU A 496 3.34 26.97 -17.77
N CYS A 497 2.48 25.94 -17.78
CA CYS A 497 2.15 25.19 -18.99
C CYS A 497 1.32 26.05 -19.94
N ILE A 498 0.40 26.84 -19.41
CA ILE A 498 -0.52 27.65 -20.21
C ILE A 498 0.19 28.89 -20.74
N ASN A 499 0.97 29.57 -19.89
CA ASN A 499 1.62 30.84 -20.24
C ASN A 499 2.92 30.64 -21.04
N PHE A 500 3.68 29.59 -20.76
CA PHE A 500 5.04 29.42 -21.29
C PHE A 500 5.26 28.09 -22.01
N HIS A 501 4.24 27.24 -22.08
CA HIS A 501 4.31 25.90 -22.66
C HIS A 501 5.36 25.01 -22.00
N LYS A 502 5.65 25.26 -20.71
CA LYS A 502 6.68 24.57 -19.91
C LYS A 502 6.05 23.42 -19.12
N PHE A 503 6.37 22.19 -19.50
CA PHE A 503 5.91 20.97 -18.85
C PHE A 503 7.04 20.33 -18.05
N SER A 504 6.78 19.94 -16.82
CA SER A 504 7.73 19.26 -15.92
C SER A 504 6.98 18.37 -14.93
N SER A 505 7.69 17.56 -14.14
CA SER A 505 7.06 16.81 -13.05
C SER A 505 6.31 17.72 -12.08
N LYS A 506 6.81 18.95 -11.81
CA LYS A 506 6.08 19.96 -11.01
C LYS A 506 4.75 20.38 -11.67
N SER A 507 4.67 20.43 -12.99
CA SER A 507 3.39 20.69 -13.66
C SER A 507 2.42 19.52 -13.58
N ASP A 508 2.94 18.28 -13.51
CA ASP A 508 2.11 17.10 -13.23
C ASP A 508 1.63 17.09 -11.75
N VAL A 509 2.42 17.63 -10.80
CA VAL A 509 1.97 17.81 -9.39
C VAL A 509 0.73 18.71 -9.33
N TRP A 510 0.69 19.79 -10.12
CA TRP A 510 -0.53 20.62 -10.23
C TRP A 510 -1.71 19.81 -10.75
N SER A 511 -1.49 19.03 -11.81
CA SER A 511 -2.50 18.17 -12.43
C SER A 511 -2.99 17.09 -11.46
N PHE A 512 -2.11 16.58 -10.60
CA PHE A 512 -2.44 15.65 -9.51
C PHE A 512 -3.38 16.29 -8.50
N GLY A 513 -3.13 17.53 -8.07
CA GLY A 513 -4.07 18.27 -7.20
C GLY A 513 -5.47 18.41 -7.81
N VAL A 514 -5.56 18.70 -9.12
CA VAL A 514 -6.86 18.73 -9.83
C VAL A 514 -7.50 17.34 -9.88
N THR A 515 -6.70 16.30 -10.10
CA THR A 515 -7.16 14.90 -10.10
C THR A 515 -7.68 14.45 -8.73
N MET A 516 -7.01 14.85 -7.65
CA MET A 516 -7.50 14.63 -6.28
C MET A 516 -8.85 15.31 -6.08
N TRP A 517 -9.00 16.56 -6.53
CA TRP A 517 -10.28 17.26 -6.43
C TRP A 517 -11.40 16.53 -7.18
N GLU A 518 -11.12 16.02 -8.39
CA GLU A 518 -12.07 15.14 -9.11
C GLU A 518 -12.42 13.89 -8.30
N ALA A 519 -11.44 13.25 -7.67
CA ALA A 519 -11.66 12.04 -6.89
C ALA A 519 -12.53 12.30 -5.64
N PHE A 520 -12.19 13.30 -4.83
CA PHE A 520 -12.94 13.64 -3.61
C PHE A 520 -14.31 14.29 -3.87
N THR A 521 -14.56 14.76 -5.09
CA THR A 521 -15.92 15.17 -5.52
C THR A 521 -16.72 14.05 -6.17
N TYR A 522 -16.17 12.84 -6.22
CA TYR A 522 -16.74 11.67 -6.88
C TYR A 522 -17.01 11.88 -8.38
N GLY A 523 -16.01 12.42 -9.09
CA GLY A 523 -16.02 12.57 -10.54
C GLY A 523 -16.66 13.86 -11.07
N GLN A 524 -16.80 14.91 -10.23
CA GLN A 524 -17.29 16.19 -10.74
C GLN A 524 -16.26 16.86 -11.65
N LYS A 525 -16.76 17.69 -12.57
CA LYS A 525 -15.91 18.45 -13.50
C LYS A 525 -15.25 19.63 -12.76
N PRO A 526 -13.92 19.79 -12.82
CA PRO A 526 -13.23 20.89 -12.16
C PRO A 526 -13.60 22.23 -12.79
N TYR A 527 -13.54 23.30 -11.99
CA TYR A 527 -13.90 24.67 -12.37
C TYR A 527 -15.24 24.72 -13.12
N ARG A 528 -16.28 24.12 -12.54
CA ARG A 528 -17.59 24.02 -13.17
C ARG A 528 -18.07 25.43 -13.58
N LYS A 529 -18.64 25.54 -14.78
CA LYS A 529 -19.10 26.79 -15.42
C LYS A 529 -18.00 27.73 -15.94
N MET A 530 -16.71 27.47 -15.68
CA MET A 530 -15.62 28.28 -16.22
C MET A 530 -15.03 27.68 -17.51
N LYS A 531 -14.69 28.54 -18.48
CA LYS A 531 -13.90 28.25 -19.68
C LYS A 531 -12.40 28.46 -19.41
N GLY A 532 -11.53 28.00 -20.32
CA GLY A 532 -10.07 28.06 -20.16
C GLY A 532 -9.51 29.43 -19.72
N PRO A 533 -9.83 30.54 -20.43
CA PRO A 533 -9.35 31.87 -20.03
C PRO A 533 -9.87 32.35 -18.67
N GLU A 534 -11.12 32.01 -18.32
CA GLU A 534 -11.72 32.35 -17.02
C GLU A 534 -11.03 31.62 -15.87
N VAL A 535 -10.62 30.36 -16.10
CA VAL A 535 -9.84 29.58 -15.12
C VAL A 535 -8.49 30.24 -14.86
N MET A 536 -7.82 30.75 -15.90
CA MET A 536 -6.54 31.46 -15.73
C MET A 536 -6.68 32.72 -14.90
N GLN A 537 -7.65 33.58 -15.24
CA GLN A 537 -7.92 34.80 -14.46
C GLN A 537 -8.26 34.47 -13.00
N PHE A 538 -9.04 33.42 -12.77
CA PHE A 538 -9.38 32.95 -11.43
C PHE A 538 -8.14 32.54 -10.63
N ILE A 539 -7.22 31.77 -11.24
CA ILE A 539 -5.98 31.29 -10.61
C ILE A 539 -4.99 32.44 -10.35
N GLU A 540 -4.84 33.36 -11.31
CA GLU A 540 -3.95 34.53 -11.24
C GLU A 540 -4.39 35.52 -10.14
N ALA A 541 -5.70 35.61 -9.88
CA ALA A 541 -6.25 36.35 -8.75
C ALA A 541 -6.01 35.67 -7.38
N GLY A 542 -5.27 34.55 -7.34
CA GLY A 542 -4.96 33.81 -6.12
C GLY A 542 -6.03 32.83 -5.67
N ASN A 543 -7.15 32.72 -6.39
CA ASN A 543 -8.24 31.82 -6.01
C ASN A 543 -7.94 30.37 -6.36
N ARG A 544 -8.53 29.44 -5.61
CA ARG A 544 -8.44 27.98 -5.81
C ARG A 544 -9.81 27.34 -5.69
N MET A 545 -9.95 26.10 -6.14
CA MET A 545 -11.20 25.35 -5.96
C MET A 545 -11.47 25.11 -4.47
N GLU A 546 -12.75 25.12 -4.10
CA GLU A 546 -13.20 24.88 -2.73
C GLU A 546 -12.94 23.43 -2.29
N ARG A 547 -12.79 23.22 -0.97
CA ARG A 547 -12.65 21.90 -0.38
C ARG A 547 -13.92 21.08 -0.61
N PRO A 548 -13.83 19.87 -1.21
CA PRO A 548 -14.98 18.98 -1.32
C PRO A 548 -15.53 18.60 0.06
N SER A 549 -16.85 18.46 0.20
CA SER A 549 -17.50 18.29 1.51
C SER A 549 -17.02 17.07 2.31
N VAL A 550 -16.69 15.97 1.62
CA VAL A 550 -16.19 14.73 2.22
C VAL A 550 -14.67 14.68 2.36
N CYS A 551 -13.96 15.68 1.83
CA CYS A 551 -12.51 15.68 1.77
C CYS A 551 -11.91 16.04 3.13
N PRO A 552 -11.03 15.20 3.70
CA PRO A 552 -10.30 15.54 4.91
C PRO A 552 -9.41 16.78 4.75
N GLU A 553 -9.15 17.47 5.85
CA GLU A 553 -8.37 18.71 5.84
C GLU A 553 -6.92 18.48 5.40
N GLU A 554 -6.32 17.38 5.83
CA GLU A 554 -4.96 16.99 5.47
C GLU A 554 -4.85 16.75 3.96
N MET A 555 -5.84 16.10 3.36
CA MET A 555 -5.90 15.85 1.92
C MET A 555 -6.15 17.12 1.13
N PHE A 556 -6.97 18.03 1.65
CA PHE A 556 -7.15 19.35 1.02
C PHE A 556 -5.88 20.19 1.10
N THR A 557 -5.12 20.09 2.19
CA THR A 557 -3.82 20.76 2.34
C THR A 557 -2.83 20.28 1.29
N VAL A 558 -2.77 18.95 1.04
CA VAL A 558 -1.98 18.40 -0.08
C VAL A 558 -2.43 18.99 -1.42
N MET A 559 -3.74 19.09 -1.67
CA MET A 559 -4.26 19.69 -2.91
C MET A 559 -3.86 21.15 -3.07
N THR A 560 -3.97 21.96 -2.01
CA THR A 560 -3.61 23.38 -2.07
C THR A 560 -2.12 23.59 -2.30
N ASP A 561 -1.28 22.74 -1.71
CA ASP A 561 0.17 22.77 -1.93
C ASP A 561 0.54 22.37 -3.36
N CYS A 562 -0.19 21.41 -3.95
CA CYS A 562 -0.07 21.09 -5.36
C CYS A 562 -0.41 22.29 -6.27
N TRP A 563 -1.24 23.23 -5.80
CA TRP A 563 -1.64 24.44 -6.53
C TRP A 563 -0.87 25.71 -6.14
N ILE A 564 0.32 25.57 -5.54
CA ILE A 564 1.24 26.71 -5.38
C ILE A 564 1.62 27.24 -6.77
N PHE A 565 1.45 28.55 -6.95
CA PHE A 565 1.59 29.21 -8.25
C PHE A 565 3.02 29.16 -8.78
N LYS A 566 4.01 29.50 -7.93
CA LYS A 566 5.43 29.37 -8.25
C LYS A 566 5.84 27.90 -8.22
N TYR A 567 6.24 27.35 -9.36
CA TYR A 567 6.53 25.91 -9.46
C TYR A 567 7.78 25.49 -8.68
N GLU A 568 8.67 26.43 -8.34
CA GLU A 568 9.83 26.21 -7.49
C GLU A 568 9.42 25.86 -6.05
N ASP A 569 8.41 26.57 -5.53
CA ASP A 569 7.88 26.39 -4.16
C ASP A 569 6.89 25.23 -4.05
N ARG A 570 6.38 24.74 -5.19
CA ARG A 570 5.48 23.58 -5.28
C ARG A 570 6.23 22.29 -4.88
N PRO A 571 5.67 21.37 -4.09
CA PRO A 571 6.33 20.12 -3.74
C PRO A 571 6.62 19.23 -4.95
N GLY A 572 7.56 18.29 -4.82
CA GLY A 572 7.77 17.20 -5.78
C GLY A 572 6.90 15.97 -5.45
N PHE A 573 6.91 14.94 -6.31
CA PHE A 573 6.13 13.73 -6.02
C PHE A 573 6.69 12.92 -4.84
N VAL A 574 7.98 13.09 -4.50
CA VAL A 574 8.57 12.52 -3.27
C VAL A 574 7.80 12.98 -2.02
N ASP A 575 7.58 14.29 -1.89
CA ASP A 575 6.89 14.87 -0.73
C ASP A 575 5.39 14.56 -0.76
N VAL A 576 4.78 14.63 -1.96
CA VAL A 576 3.35 14.34 -2.15
C VAL A 576 3.04 12.90 -1.79
N GLU A 577 3.80 11.93 -2.31
CA GLU A 577 3.58 10.51 -2.04
C GLU A 577 3.78 10.20 -0.55
N ALA A 578 4.81 10.77 0.09
CA ALA A 578 5.04 10.56 1.53
C ALA A 578 3.87 11.07 2.39
N ARG A 579 3.31 12.25 2.07
CA ARG A 579 2.14 12.80 2.76
C ARG A 579 0.87 12.00 2.51
N MET A 580 0.63 11.59 1.26
CA MET A 580 -0.48 10.71 0.91
C MET A 580 -0.40 9.37 1.65
N ARG A 581 0.81 8.77 1.69
CA ARG A 581 1.09 7.51 2.38
C ARG A 581 0.82 7.61 3.88
N SER A 582 1.37 8.63 4.53
CA SER A 582 1.20 8.86 5.97
C SER A 582 -0.29 8.95 6.34
N TYR A 583 -1.06 9.74 5.58
CA TYR A 583 -2.48 9.88 5.84
C TYR A 583 -3.28 8.61 5.51
N HIS A 584 -2.96 7.93 4.40
CA HIS A 584 -3.57 6.64 4.03
C HIS A 584 -3.44 5.62 5.16
N TYR A 585 -2.26 5.51 5.75
CA TYR A 585 -2.03 4.59 6.86
C TYR A 585 -2.81 5.00 8.11
N SER A 586 -2.87 6.30 8.42
CA SER A 586 -3.63 6.81 9.57
C SER A 586 -5.13 6.53 9.45
N ILE A 587 -5.74 6.81 8.29
CA ILE A 587 -7.18 6.64 8.10
C ILE A 587 -7.59 5.15 8.12
N SER A 588 -6.78 4.26 7.55
CA SER A 588 -7.08 2.82 7.57
C SER A 588 -7.02 2.19 8.96
N GLN A 589 -6.21 2.74 9.85
CA GLN A 589 -6.19 2.30 11.26
C GLN A 589 -7.47 2.74 11.99
N LYS A 590 -7.97 3.97 11.74
CA LYS A 590 -9.17 4.52 12.38
C LYS A 590 -10.45 3.76 12.00
N THR A 591 -10.66 3.45 10.72
CA THR A 591 -11.87 2.73 10.26
C THR A 591 -11.99 1.34 10.88
N THR A 592 -10.86 0.66 11.10
CA THR A 592 -10.85 -0.67 11.73
C THR A 592 -11.38 -0.60 13.17
N THR A 593 -11.02 0.44 13.90
CA THR A 593 -11.49 0.65 15.28
C THR A 593 -13.00 0.90 15.36
N GLU A 594 -13.56 1.70 14.44
CA GLU A 594 -14.99 2.01 14.42
C GLU A 594 -15.83 0.77 14.09
N ALA A 595 -15.42 -0.03 13.11
CA ALA A 595 -16.11 -1.27 12.73
C ALA A 595 -16.18 -2.26 13.91
N GLU A 596 -15.05 -2.51 14.59
CA GLU A 596 -15.00 -3.44 15.73
C GLU A 596 -15.78 -2.93 16.95
N SER A 597 -15.84 -1.61 17.16
CA SER A 597 -16.66 -1.01 18.22
C SER A 597 -18.17 -1.17 17.98
N SER A 598 -18.59 -1.20 16.72
CA SER A 598 -20.00 -1.36 16.33
C SER A 598 -20.49 -2.81 16.45
N GLU A 599 -19.61 -3.79 16.26
CA GLU A 599 -19.92 -5.22 16.45
C GLU A 599 -19.88 -5.66 17.93
N ALA A 600 -19.17 -4.93 18.79
CA ALA A 600 -19.04 -5.23 20.21
C ALA A 600 -20.17 -4.66 21.10
N ALA A 601 -21.14 -3.93 20.53
CA ALA A 601 -22.31 -3.45 21.27
C ALA A 601 -23.29 -4.62 21.50
N PRO A 602 -23.58 -5.01 22.76
CA PRO A 602 -24.53 -6.08 23.01
C PRO A 602 -25.94 -5.62 22.59
N THR A 603 -26.58 -6.38 21.71
CA THR A 603 -28.03 -6.32 21.44
C THR A 603 -28.84 -6.63 22.68
#